data_AF-A0A932LDK5-F1
#
_entry.id   AF-A0A932LDK5-F1
#
_cell.length_a   1.000
_cell.length_b   1.000
_cell.length_c   1.000
_cell.angle_alpha   90.00
_cell.angle_beta   90.00
_cell.angle_gamma   90.00
#
_symmetry.space_group_name_H-M   'P 1'
#
loop_
_entity.id
_entity.type
_entity.pdbx_description
1 polymer ?
#
loop_
_entity_poly.entity_id
_entity_poly.type
_entity_poly.pdbx_seq_one_letter_code
_entity_poly.pdbx_strand_id
1 'polypeptide(L)' 'AGEFPEHVTAFRPQMAVHGRFGKPCPVCWAPVQRIRYAENETNYCPGCQTNGKILADRSLSRLLKDDWPRHLDEL' A
#
# COMPACT_ATOMS: atom_id res chain seq x y z
N ALA A 1 27.78 -16.50 17.40
CA ALA A 1 26.72 -15.74 16.70
C ALA A 1 27.12 -14.27 16.75
N GLY A 2 27.08 -13.54 15.62
CA GLY A 2 27.48 -12.13 15.57
C GLY A 2 26.45 -11.22 16.26
N GLU A 3 26.87 -10.01 16.63
CA GLU A 3 25.99 -8.97 17.17
C GLU A 3 24.91 -8.55 16.16
N PHE A 4 23.74 -8.18 16.68
CA PHE A 4 22.64 -7.67 15.88
C PHE A 4 22.95 -6.23 15.42
N PRO A 5 22.67 -5.84 14.16
CA PRO A 5 23.05 -4.51 13.67
C PRO A 5 22.28 -3.39 14.38
N GLU A 6 22.97 -2.30 14.74
CA GLU A 6 22.38 -1.15 15.44
C GLU A 6 21.44 -0.31 14.55
N HIS A 7 21.62 -0.36 13.22
CA HIS A 7 20.87 0.44 12.25
C HIS A 7 20.18 -0.44 11.21
N VAL A 8 19.09 -1.09 11.62
CA VAL A 8 18.20 -1.83 10.72
C VAL A 8 16.96 -0.98 10.44
N THR A 9 16.72 -0.63 9.17
CA THR A 9 15.48 0.00 8.72
C THR A 9 14.75 -0.88 7.70
N ALA A 10 13.43 -0.99 7.86
CA ALA A 10 12.54 -1.63 6.90
C ALA A 10 12.29 -0.76 5.65
N PHE A 11 12.59 0.54 5.73
CA PHE A 11 12.30 1.50 4.67
C PHE A 11 13.57 1.85 3.89
N ARG A 12 13.56 1.60 2.58
CA ARG A 12 14.65 1.93 1.68
C ARG A 12 14.14 2.82 0.54
N PRO A 13 14.85 3.89 0.15
CA PRO A 13 14.41 4.79 -0.91
C PRO A 13 14.09 4.11 -2.25
N GLN A 14 14.76 2.99 -2.54
CA GLN A 14 14.61 2.21 -3.77
C GLN A 14 13.37 1.30 -3.79
N MET A 15 12.69 1.11 -2.65
CA MET A 15 11.45 0.33 -2.62
C MET A 15 10.34 1.07 -3.38
N ALA A 16 9.70 0.37 -4.31
CA ALA A 16 8.71 0.99 -5.20
C ALA A 16 7.42 1.42 -4.45
N VAL A 17 6.94 0.58 -3.53
CA VAL A 17 5.63 0.78 -2.87
C VAL A 17 5.66 0.68 -1.35
N HIS A 18 6.59 -0.08 -0.74
CA HIS A 18 6.62 -0.25 0.71
C HIS A 18 6.82 1.08 1.44
N GLY A 19 5.92 1.42 2.38
CA GLY A 19 5.96 2.68 3.12
C GLY A 19 5.63 3.93 2.28
N ARG A 20 5.05 3.76 1.09
CA ARG A 20 4.80 4.84 0.13
C ARG A 20 3.31 5.12 -0.11
N PHE A 21 2.42 4.78 0.81
CA PHE A 21 0.99 5.10 0.71
C PHE A 21 0.76 6.58 0.31
N GLY A 22 -0.08 6.81 -0.70
CA GLY A 22 -0.39 8.12 -1.27
C GLY A 22 0.69 8.73 -2.17
N LYS A 23 1.90 8.15 -2.25
CA LYS A 23 2.93 8.60 -3.19
C LYS A 23 2.68 8.02 -4.59
N PRO A 24 3.16 8.68 -5.66
CA PRO A 24 3.00 8.17 -7.02
C PRO A 24 3.78 6.87 -7.22
N CYS A 25 3.16 5.91 -7.89
CA CYS A 25 3.82 4.72 -8.40
C CYS A 25 4.91 5.13 -9.42
N PRO A 26 6.13 4.57 -9.33
CA PRO A 26 7.22 4.91 -10.26
C PRO A 26 6.98 4.44 -11.71
N VAL A 27 5.94 3.64 -11.96
CA VAL A 27 5.62 3.09 -13.29
C VAL A 27 4.42 3.83 -13.90
N CYS A 28 3.25 3.75 -13.26
CA CYS A 28 2.00 4.27 -13.82
C CYS A 28 1.49 5.55 -13.14
N TRP A 29 2.26 6.13 -12.22
CA TRP A 29 1.96 7.38 -11.49
C TRP A 29 0.71 7.37 -10.61
N ALA A 30 -0.10 6.31 -10.66
CA ALA A 30 -1.23 6.10 -9.76
C ALA A 30 -0.80 6.20 -8.28
N PRO A 31 -1.63 6.76 -7.39
CA PRO A 31 -1.35 6.81 -5.97
C PRO A 31 -1.24 5.38 -5.42
N VAL A 32 -0.12 5.08 -4.76
CA VAL A 32 0.09 3.81 -4.05
C VAL A 32 -0.95 3.69 -2.94
N GLN A 33 -1.63 2.54 -2.91
CA GLN A 33 -2.67 2.22 -1.96
C GLN A 33 -2.16 1.29 -0.88
N ARG A 34 -2.94 1.17 0.19
CA ARG A 34 -2.60 0.41 1.37
C ARG A 34 -3.78 -0.47 1.79
N ILE A 35 -3.47 -1.70 2.19
CA ILE A 35 -4.37 -2.53 2.97
C ILE A 35 -3.80 -2.78 4.37
N ARG A 36 -4.68 -2.84 5.36
CA ARG A 36 -4.36 -3.35 6.69
C ARG A 36 -5.07 -4.67 6.96
N TYR A 37 -4.32 -5.65 7.44
CA TYR A 37 -4.84 -6.93 7.90
C TYR A 37 -4.21 -7.28 9.25
N ALA A 38 -5.05 -7.33 10.29
CA ALA A 38 -4.61 -7.47 11.67
C ALA A 38 -3.51 -6.43 11.99
N GLU A 39 -2.32 -6.90 12.32
CA GLU A 39 -1.16 -6.09 12.70
C GLU A 39 -0.31 -5.67 11.49
N ASN A 40 -0.57 -6.26 10.32
CA ASN A 40 0.25 -6.07 9.13
C ASN A 40 -0.32 -5.01 8.19
N GLU A 41 0.59 -4.35 7.50
CA GLU A 41 0.30 -3.36 6.47
C GLU A 41 1.00 -3.74 5.17
N THR A 42 0.26 -3.71 4.06
CA THR A 42 0.81 -3.92 2.72
C THR A 42 0.49 -2.71 1.85
N ASN A 43 1.53 -2.19 1.21
CA ASN A 43 1.40 -1.12 0.22
C ASN A 43 1.50 -1.72 -1.19
N TYR A 44 0.67 -1.24 -2.12
CA TYR A 44 0.59 -1.76 -3.49
C TYR A 44 0.18 -0.67 -4.47
N CYS A 45 0.53 -0.82 -5.74
CA CYS A 45 0.01 0.04 -6.81
C CYS A 45 -1.25 -0.60 -7.42
N PRO A 46 -2.43 0.05 -7.36
CA PRO A 46 -3.64 -0.51 -7.93
C PRO A 46 -3.54 -0.65 -9.46
N GLY A 47 -2.96 0.33 -10.16
CA GLY A 47 -2.79 0.29 -11.61
C GLY A 47 -1.92 -0.88 -12.09
N CYS A 48 -0.77 -1.10 -11.45
CA CYS A 48 0.17 -2.13 -11.89
C CYS A 48 -0.11 -3.54 -11.36
N GLN A 49 -0.65 -3.67 -10.14
CA GLN A 49 -0.72 -4.96 -9.45
C GLN A 49 -2.12 -5.58 -9.46
N THR A 50 -3.17 -4.76 -9.58
CA THR A 50 -4.56 -5.22 -9.45
C THR A 50 -5.44 -4.71 -10.59
N ASN A 51 -4.84 -4.26 -11.69
CA ASN A 51 -5.53 -3.76 -12.87
C ASN A 51 -6.59 -2.68 -12.52
N GLY A 52 -6.21 -1.75 -11.65
CA GLY A 52 -7.06 -0.65 -11.18
C GLY A 52 -7.94 -0.98 -9.98
N LYS A 53 -8.12 -2.26 -9.60
CA LYS A 53 -8.97 -2.63 -8.46
C LYS A 53 -8.39 -2.16 -7.12
N ILE A 54 -9.22 -1.51 -6.32
CA ILE A 54 -8.93 -1.21 -4.91
C ILE A 54 -9.27 -2.42 -4.06
N LEU A 55 -8.26 -2.94 -3.36
CA LEU A 55 -8.40 -4.07 -2.45
C LEU A 55 -9.11 -3.63 -1.17
N ALA A 56 -10.07 -4.44 -0.73
CA ALA A 56 -10.73 -4.25 0.54
C ALA A 56 -9.75 -4.47 1.70
N ASP A 57 -9.92 -3.69 2.76
CA ASP A 57 -9.05 -3.70 3.92
C ASP A 57 -9.86 -3.79 5.22
N ARG A 58 -9.17 -4.01 6.36
CA ARG A 58 -9.83 -4.09 7.67
C ARG A 58 -9.94 -2.74 8.40
N SER A 59 -9.68 -1.63 7.70
CA SER A 59 -9.78 -0.26 8.23
C SER A 59 -10.97 0.48 7.61
N LEU A 60 -10.73 1.49 6.78
CA LEU A 60 -11.75 2.35 6.19
C LEU A 60 -12.69 1.60 5.23
N SER A 61 -12.18 0.61 4.48
CA SER A 61 -13.04 -0.20 3.60
C SER A 61 -14.12 -0.94 4.40
N ARG A 62 -13.78 -1.41 5.60
CA ARG A 62 -14.73 -2.08 6.50
C ARG A 62 -15.69 -1.12 7.19
N LEU A 63 -15.27 0.12 7.44
CA LEU A 63 -16.11 1.16 8.05
C LEU A 63 -17.11 1.73 7.04
N LEU A 64 -16.63 2.09 5.85
CA LEU A 64 -17.37 2.82 4.82
C LEU A 64 -18.16 1.91 3.87
N LYS A 65 -17.79 0.63 3.75
CA LYS A 65 -18.51 -0.41 3.00
C LYS A 65 -18.75 -0.03 1.53
N ASP A 66 -19.94 0.46 1.22
CA ASP A 66 -20.39 0.77 -0.14
C ASP A 66 -19.88 2.14 -0.59
N ASP A 67 -19.58 3.04 0.35
CA ASP A 67 -18.97 4.36 0.08
C ASP A 67 -17.45 4.27 -0.14
N TRP A 68 -16.87 3.07 -0.02
CA TRP A 68 -15.42 2.87 -0.24
C TRP A 68 -15.13 2.62 -1.72
N PRO A 69 -14.14 3.31 -2.33
CA PRO A 69 -13.80 3.13 -3.74
C PRO A 69 -13.40 1.69 -4.03
N ARG A 70 -13.92 1.15 -5.13
CA ARG A 70 -13.65 -0.20 -5.64
C ARG A 70 -12.65 -0.19 -6.77
N HIS A 71 -12.46 0.96 -7.42
CA HIS A 71 -11.55 1.10 -8.54
C HIS A 71 -10.79 2.43 -8.50
N LEU A 72 -9.64 2.49 -9.19
CA LEU A 72 -8.67 3.58 -9.11
C LEU A 72 -9.22 4.92 -9.60
N ASP A 73 -10.15 4.91 -10.54
CA ASP A 73 -10.85 6.09 -11.06
C ASP A 73 -11.87 6.69 -10.07
N GLU A 74 -12.20 5.96 -9.00
CA GLU A 74 -13.10 6.41 -7.93
C GLU A 74 -12.35 7.04 -6.74
N LEU A 75 -11.01 7.09 -6.78
CA LEU A 75 -10.15 7.66 -5.72
C LEU A 75 -10.03 9.18 -5.82
#